data_AF-A5D2D3-F1
#
_entry.id   AF-A5D2D3-F1
#
_cell.length_a   1.000
_cell.length_b   1.000
_cell.length_c   1.000
_cell.angle_alpha   90.00
_cell.angle_beta   90.00
_cell.angle_gamma   90.00
#
_symmetry.space_group_name_H-M   'P 1'
#
loop_
_entity.id
_entity.type
_entity.pdbx_description
1 polymer ?
#
loop_
_entity_poly.entity_id
_entity_poly.type
_entity_poly.pdbx_seq_one_letter_code
_entity_poly.pdbx_strand_id
1 'polypeptide(L)'
;MHKLLLTIFIAATLPLAQAKADQSVRIVPEKMSIIIDMDKLTLTLFNGGEPYRQYQVAMGRYESPTPVGNWEVISMETNPPAVMGTRWLGLNIPYGNYGIHGTNAPHSIGSFASHGCIRMFNSDVEELFTLVTVGTPVTIIGTPFGAPGTPPSVLKYGDKGPDVLEVQRSLKRLGYLQWTPDGFWGNGTERAVKKFREDNGLKGSVIVDEQVYKLLGF
;
A
#
# COMPACT_ATOMS: atom_id res chain seq x y z
N MET A 1 23.74 39.65 81.81
CA MET A 1 24.05 38.22 81.67
C MET A 1 23.10 37.66 80.61
N HIS A 2 23.54 37.66 79.34
CA HIS A 2 23.84 36.43 78.58
C HIS A 2 22.64 35.50 78.38
N LYS A 3 22.05 35.51 77.17
CA LYS A 3 22.10 34.38 76.21
C LYS A 3 21.33 34.75 74.92
N LEU A 4 22.10 34.90 73.84
CA LEU A 4 21.63 34.98 72.46
C LEU A 4 21.27 33.54 72.03
N LEU A 5 20.00 33.25 71.73
CA LEU A 5 19.64 32.00 71.06
C LEU A 5 19.63 32.24 69.55
N LEU A 6 20.63 31.66 68.89
CA LEU A 6 20.76 31.58 67.44
C LEU A 6 19.93 30.36 66.97
N THR A 7 18.75 30.57 66.42
CA THR A 7 17.97 29.49 65.80
C THR A 7 18.48 29.28 64.38
N ILE A 8 19.23 28.19 64.19
CA ILE A 8 19.77 27.74 62.92
C ILE A 8 18.61 27.25 62.05
N PHE A 9 18.38 27.88 60.89
CA PHE A 9 17.58 27.30 59.81
C PHE A 9 18.40 26.19 59.14
N ILE A 10 18.05 24.93 59.40
CA ILE A 10 18.55 23.80 58.62
C ILE A 10 17.74 23.78 57.31
N ALA A 11 18.29 24.34 56.25
CA ALA A 11 17.78 24.12 54.90
C ALA A 11 18.07 22.66 54.51
N ALA A 12 17.06 21.81 54.53
CA ALA A 12 17.15 20.46 53.98
C ALA A 12 17.22 20.57 52.45
N THR A 13 18.43 20.59 51.90
CA THR A 13 18.63 20.42 50.46
C THR A 13 18.34 18.97 50.10
N LEU A 14 17.15 18.71 49.56
CA LEU A 14 16.87 17.46 48.86
C LEU A 14 17.85 17.33 47.68
N PRO A 15 18.55 16.20 47.51
CA PRO A 15 19.30 15.99 46.29
C PRO A 15 18.30 15.84 45.14
N LEU A 16 18.42 16.67 44.10
CA LEU A 16 17.77 16.38 42.82
C LEU A 16 18.34 15.03 42.35
N ALA A 17 17.53 13.98 42.45
CA ALA A 17 17.81 12.74 41.76
C ALA A 17 17.79 13.05 40.26
N GLN A 18 18.98 13.09 39.66
CA GLN A 18 19.14 13.20 38.22
C GLN A 18 18.49 11.95 37.60
N ALA A 19 17.30 12.12 37.02
CA ALA A 19 16.69 11.08 36.22
C ALA A 19 17.63 10.76 35.05
N LYS A 20 18.30 9.61 35.11
CA LYS A 20 18.89 9.00 33.93
C LYS A 20 17.73 8.62 33.02
N ALA A 21 17.60 9.32 31.90
CA ALA A 21 16.72 8.89 30.83
C ALA A 21 17.22 7.51 30.35
N ASP A 22 16.48 6.48 30.71
CA ASP A 22 16.66 5.14 30.17
C ASP A 22 16.23 5.16 28.70
N GLN A 23 17.21 5.06 27.81
CA GLN A 23 17.09 5.01 26.37
C GLN A 23 16.90 3.56 25.91
N SER A 24 15.80 2.88 26.27
CA SER A 24 15.40 1.64 25.58
C SER A 24 14.01 1.12 25.94
N VAL A 25 12.95 1.84 25.57
CA VAL A 25 11.69 1.17 25.26
C VAL A 25 11.11 1.83 24.02
N ARG A 26 11.37 1.25 22.84
CA ARG A 26 10.51 1.54 21.68
C ARG A 26 9.13 0.98 22.02
N ILE A 27 8.25 1.82 22.55
CA ILE A 27 6.83 1.54 22.57
C ILE A 27 6.45 1.48 21.09
N VAL A 28 6.35 0.27 20.52
CA VAL A 28 5.75 0.05 19.20
C VAL A 28 4.25 -0.08 19.48
N PRO A 29 3.45 0.92 19.14
CA PRO A 29 2.03 0.92 19.45
C PRO A 29 1.26 -0.12 18.60
N GLU A 30 0.15 -0.58 19.19
CA GLU A 30 -0.56 -1.81 18.80
C GLU A 30 -1.11 -1.73 17.35
N LYS A 31 -0.49 -2.55 16.51
CA LYS A 31 -0.68 -2.83 15.07
C LYS A 31 -0.61 -1.63 14.12
N MET A 32 0.60 -1.34 13.65
CA MET A 32 0.86 -0.50 12.48
C MET A 32 0.06 -0.97 11.25
N SER A 33 -0.37 -0.04 10.42
CA SER A 33 -0.95 -0.32 9.09
C SER A 33 -0.57 0.74 8.08
N ILE A 34 -0.60 0.40 6.80
CA ILE A 34 -0.22 1.29 5.71
C ILE A 34 -1.45 1.57 4.85
N ILE A 35 -1.69 2.84 4.51
CA ILE A 35 -2.59 3.23 3.43
C ILE A 35 -1.80 3.91 2.32
N ILE A 36 -1.99 3.45 1.09
CA ILE A 36 -1.38 3.98 -0.11
C ILE A 36 -2.49 4.61 -0.95
N ASP A 37 -2.38 5.92 -1.18
CA ASP A 37 -3.35 6.71 -1.93
C ASP A 37 -2.76 7.02 -3.32
N MET A 38 -3.32 6.40 -4.35
CA MET A 38 -2.85 6.55 -5.73
C MET A 38 -3.17 7.91 -6.33
N ASP A 39 -4.22 8.58 -5.85
CA ASP A 39 -4.61 9.89 -6.37
C ASP A 39 -3.68 10.99 -5.84
N LYS A 40 -3.15 10.80 -4.62
CA LYS A 40 -2.20 11.71 -3.98
C LYS A 40 -0.73 11.32 -4.15
N LEU A 41 -0.46 10.12 -4.67
CA LEU A 41 0.89 9.53 -4.73
C LEU A 41 1.57 9.52 -3.36
N THR A 42 0.84 9.08 -2.33
CA THR A 42 1.33 9.03 -0.95
C THR A 42 1.20 7.66 -0.32
N LEU A 43 2.15 7.32 0.56
CA LEU A 43 2.06 6.22 1.52
C LEU A 43 1.97 6.82 2.91
N THR A 44 0.90 6.52 3.64
CA THR A 44 0.71 6.96 5.03
C THR A 44 0.79 5.74 5.95
N LEU A 45 1.71 5.79 6.91
CA LEU A 45 1.80 4.83 8.00
C LEU A 45 0.89 5.29 9.13
N PHE A 46 0.00 4.39 9.54
CA PHE A 46 -0.93 4.58 10.64
C PHE A 46 -0.51 3.77 11.85
N ASN A 47 -0.81 4.31 13.01
CA ASN A 47 -0.63 3.68 14.29
C ASN A 47 -1.93 3.76 15.09
N GLY A 48 -2.56 2.61 15.37
CA GLY A 48 -3.82 2.59 16.13
C GLY A 48 -4.94 3.39 15.47
N GLY A 49 -4.90 3.54 14.14
CA GLY A 49 -5.86 4.34 13.35
C GLY A 49 -5.48 5.81 13.16
N GLU A 50 -4.44 6.30 13.83
CA GLU A 50 -3.96 7.69 13.69
C GLU A 50 -2.80 7.77 12.69
N PRO A 51 -2.77 8.78 11.79
CA PRO A 51 -1.63 9.02 10.91
C PRO A 51 -0.34 9.28 11.70
N TYR A 52 0.71 8.51 11.43
CA TYR A 52 2.00 8.61 12.12
C TYR A 52 3.11 9.20 11.24
N ARG A 53 3.20 8.74 9.99
CA ARG A 53 4.15 9.22 8.97
C ARG A 53 3.48 9.23 7.61
N GLN A 54 3.91 10.14 6.75
CA GLN A 54 3.48 10.19 5.35
C GLN A 54 4.69 10.42 4.45
N TYR A 55 4.72 9.68 3.35
CA TYR A 55 5.81 9.67 2.39
C TYR A 55 5.26 9.91 1.00
N GLN A 56 6.01 10.69 0.20
CA GLN A 56 5.77 10.76 -1.23
C GLN A 56 6.27 9.48 -1.89
N VAL A 57 5.50 8.92 -2.81
CA VAL A 57 5.84 7.67 -3.49
C VAL A 57 5.66 7.78 -4.99
N ALA A 58 6.20 6.80 -5.71
CA ALA A 58 5.86 6.56 -7.11
C ALA A 58 5.21 5.21 -7.29
N MET A 59 4.37 5.10 -8.31
CA MET A 59 3.49 3.95 -8.52
C MET A 59 3.54 3.46 -9.96
N GLY A 60 2.81 2.38 -10.23
CA GLY A 60 2.73 1.75 -11.53
C GLY A 60 2.22 2.73 -12.59
N ARG A 61 2.88 2.76 -13.74
CA ARG A 61 2.33 3.42 -14.94
C ARG A 61 1.04 2.74 -15.38
N TYR A 62 0.31 3.40 -16.28
CA TYR A 62 -0.95 2.90 -16.82
C TYR A 62 -0.88 1.46 -17.36
N GLU A 63 0.17 1.11 -18.10
CA GLU A 63 0.32 -0.21 -18.71
C GLU A 63 0.68 -1.31 -17.70
N SER A 64 0.98 -0.94 -16.46
CA SER A 64 1.35 -1.85 -15.38
C SER A 64 0.99 -1.20 -14.03
N PRO A 65 -0.30 -1.05 -13.73
CA PRO A 65 -0.74 -0.18 -12.64
C PRO A 65 -0.54 -0.85 -11.29
N THR A 66 -0.52 -0.04 -10.23
CA THR A 66 -0.40 -0.56 -8.87
C THR A 66 -1.71 -1.21 -8.43
N PRO A 67 -1.69 -2.47 -7.94
CA PRO A 67 -2.91 -3.19 -7.56
C PRO A 67 -3.65 -2.58 -6.37
N VAL A 68 -4.87 -2.10 -6.57
CA VAL A 68 -5.75 -1.67 -5.47
C VAL A 68 -6.27 -2.86 -4.65
N GLY A 69 -6.56 -2.62 -3.38
CA GLY A 69 -7.13 -3.61 -2.47
C GLY A 69 -6.42 -3.68 -1.12
N ASN A 70 -6.73 -4.74 -0.38
CA ASN A 70 -6.14 -5.02 0.92
C ASN A 70 -5.11 -6.14 0.77
N TRP A 71 -3.89 -5.85 1.19
CA TRP A 71 -2.70 -6.68 1.08
C TRP A 71 -2.00 -6.75 2.44
N GLU A 72 -0.95 -7.55 2.50
CA GLU A 72 -0.11 -7.73 3.68
C GLU A 72 1.36 -7.78 3.28
N VAL A 73 2.23 -7.23 4.11
CA VAL A 73 3.68 -7.41 3.99
C VAL A 73 4.03 -8.87 4.33
N ILE A 74 4.58 -9.60 3.38
CA ILE A 74 4.93 -11.03 3.52
C ILE A 74 6.42 -11.31 3.53
N SER A 75 7.25 -10.37 3.08
CA SER A 75 8.70 -10.48 3.13
C SER A 75 9.35 -9.13 3.30
N MET A 76 10.54 -9.11 3.91
CA MET A 76 11.33 -7.89 4.12
C MET A 76 12.81 -8.21 3.87
N GLU A 77 13.48 -7.42 3.02
CA GLU A 77 14.88 -7.63 2.65
C GLU A 77 15.71 -6.35 2.77
N THR A 78 16.94 -6.47 3.27
CA THR A 78 17.88 -5.35 3.49
C THR A 78 18.87 -5.15 2.35
N ASN A 79 18.92 -6.06 1.37
CA ASN A 79 19.80 -6.00 0.22
C ASN A 79 19.11 -6.53 -1.05
N PRO A 80 18.04 -5.85 -1.51
CA PRO A 80 17.35 -6.24 -2.74
C PRO A 80 18.22 -5.94 -3.98
N PRO A 81 17.80 -6.37 -5.19
CA PRO A 81 18.45 -5.96 -6.43
C PRO A 81 18.63 -4.44 -6.50
N ALA A 82 19.77 -3.96 -7.00
CA ALA A 82 20.16 -2.54 -6.92
C ALA A 82 19.12 -1.54 -7.48
N VAL A 83 18.32 -1.96 -8.48
CA VAL A 83 17.24 -1.13 -9.05
C VAL A 83 16.10 -0.83 -8.04
N MET A 84 15.97 -1.65 -7.00
CA MET A 84 15.00 -1.52 -5.93
C MET A 84 15.51 -0.68 -4.76
N GLY A 85 16.74 -0.16 -4.83
CA GLY A 85 17.31 0.66 -3.76
C GLY A 85 17.75 -0.17 -2.55
N THR A 86 17.48 0.34 -1.34
CA THR A 86 18.10 -0.17 -0.12
C THR A 86 17.24 -1.16 0.67
N ARG A 87 15.92 -1.17 0.48
CA ARG A 87 14.99 -2.05 1.19
C ARG A 87 13.89 -2.54 0.27
N TRP A 88 13.37 -3.74 0.56
CA TRP A 88 12.21 -4.34 -0.10
C TRP A 88 11.22 -4.86 0.94
N LEU A 89 9.94 -4.59 0.71
CA LEU A 89 8.80 -5.14 1.45
C LEU A 89 7.85 -5.79 0.43
N GLY A 90 7.82 -7.12 0.38
CA GLY A 90 6.97 -7.88 -0.56
C GLY A 90 5.51 -7.93 -0.12
N LEU A 91 4.57 -7.85 -1.06
CA LEU A 91 3.13 -7.89 -0.82
C LEU A 91 2.52 -9.20 -1.35
N ASN A 92 1.47 -9.70 -0.67
CA ASN A 92 0.74 -10.93 -1.03
C ASN A 92 -0.20 -10.80 -2.24
N ILE A 93 0.25 -10.15 -3.31
CA ILE A 93 -0.54 -9.98 -4.54
C ILE A 93 -0.38 -11.26 -5.41
N PRO A 94 -1.46 -11.99 -5.73
CA PRO A 94 -1.35 -13.38 -6.21
C PRO A 94 -0.83 -13.56 -7.64
N TYR A 95 -0.85 -12.51 -8.46
CA TYR A 95 -0.54 -12.57 -9.90
C TYR A 95 0.76 -11.86 -10.30
N GLY A 96 1.61 -11.51 -9.34
CA GLY A 96 2.93 -10.97 -9.62
C GLY A 96 3.74 -10.60 -8.38
N ASN A 97 5.00 -10.23 -8.61
CA ASN A 97 5.88 -9.76 -7.54
C ASN A 97 5.70 -8.26 -7.37
N TYR A 98 4.89 -7.88 -6.40
CA TYR A 98 4.63 -6.49 -6.03
C TYR A 98 5.19 -6.21 -4.64
N GLY A 99 5.66 -4.98 -4.44
CA GLY A 99 6.26 -4.58 -3.18
C GLY A 99 6.39 -3.08 -3.03
N ILE A 100 6.71 -2.68 -1.80
CA ILE A 100 7.17 -1.34 -1.44
C ILE A 100 8.70 -1.41 -1.37
N HIS A 101 9.40 -0.54 -2.08
CA HIS A 101 10.86 -0.57 -2.11
C HIS A 101 11.46 0.82 -2.33
N GLY A 102 12.77 0.93 -2.12
CA GLY A 102 13.53 2.15 -2.43
C GLY A 102 13.65 2.40 -3.94
N THR A 103 14.64 3.17 -4.39
CA THR A 103 14.89 3.30 -5.83
C THR A 103 16.31 3.80 -6.12
N ASN A 104 16.83 3.43 -7.30
CA ASN A 104 18.00 4.09 -7.90
C ASN A 104 17.61 5.26 -8.84
N ALA A 105 16.31 5.52 -9.02
CA ALA A 105 15.78 6.60 -9.84
C ALA A 105 14.95 7.56 -8.98
N PRO A 106 15.57 8.35 -8.07
CA PRO A 106 14.86 9.21 -7.11
C PRO A 106 13.97 10.26 -7.78
N HIS A 107 14.31 10.70 -9.00
CA HIS A 107 13.47 11.60 -9.80
C HIS A 107 12.12 11.01 -10.21
N SER A 108 11.94 9.68 -10.08
CA SER A 108 10.66 9.03 -10.37
C SER A 108 9.64 9.23 -9.25
N ILE A 109 10.06 9.53 -8.02
CA ILE A 109 9.17 9.72 -6.87
C ILE A 109 8.20 10.89 -7.12
N GLY A 110 6.92 10.70 -6.79
CA GLY A 110 5.86 11.65 -7.11
C GLY A 110 5.30 11.50 -8.54
N SER A 111 5.49 10.34 -9.19
CA SER A 111 4.93 10.07 -10.52
C SER A 111 4.49 8.60 -10.72
N PHE A 112 3.78 8.33 -11.82
CA PHE A 112 3.43 6.98 -12.26
C PHE A 112 4.53 6.45 -13.22
N ALA A 113 5.57 5.85 -12.66
CA ALA A 113 6.80 5.50 -13.38
C ALA A 113 7.32 4.07 -13.15
N SER A 114 6.64 3.28 -12.31
CA SER A 114 7.05 1.93 -11.97
C SER A 114 6.31 0.88 -12.82
N HIS A 115 6.68 -0.39 -12.62
CA HIS A 115 6.00 -1.55 -13.20
C HIS A 115 4.93 -2.14 -12.26
N GLY A 116 4.33 -1.30 -11.41
CA GLY A 116 3.29 -1.67 -10.45
C GLY A 116 3.73 -1.61 -8.99
N CYS A 117 5.03 -1.71 -8.70
CA CYS A 117 5.56 -1.55 -7.35
C CYS A 117 5.48 -0.11 -6.83
N ILE A 118 5.48 0.04 -5.51
CA ILE A 118 5.50 1.34 -4.83
C ILE A 118 6.95 1.70 -4.54
N ARG A 119 7.44 2.77 -5.16
CA ARG A 119 8.80 3.27 -4.96
C ARG A 119 8.80 4.39 -3.92
N MET A 120 9.80 4.37 -3.06
CA MET A 120 10.08 5.40 -2.06
C MET A 120 11.50 5.93 -2.24
N PHE A 121 11.81 7.10 -1.68
CA PHE A 121 13.20 7.47 -1.46
C PHE A 121 13.88 6.44 -0.54
N ASN A 122 15.19 6.22 -0.74
CA ASN A 122 15.92 5.23 0.06
C ASN A 122 15.91 5.57 1.55
N SER A 123 15.99 6.85 1.92
CA SER A 123 15.85 7.30 3.32
C SER A 123 14.50 6.91 3.93
N ASP A 124 13.44 7.06 3.14
CA ASP A 124 12.06 6.92 3.61
C ASP A 124 11.71 5.45 3.78
N VAL A 125 12.13 4.60 2.83
CA VAL A 125 11.94 3.15 2.96
C VAL A 125 12.78 2.58 4.10
N GLU A 126 13.95 3.15 4.37
CA GLU A 126 14.78 2.76 5.52
C GLU A 126 14.10 3.08 6.85
N GLU A 127 13.48 4.26 7.00
CA GLU A 127 12.68 4.59 8.17
C GLU A 127 11.49 3.64 8.29
N LEU A 128 10.69 3.50 7.22
CA LEU A 128 9.52 2.62 7.17
C LEU A 128 9.87 1.19 7.59
N PHE A 129 10.99 0.66 7.08
CA PHE A 129 11.48 -0.69 7.38
C PHE A 129 11.72 -0.92 8.88
N THR A 130 12.05 0.13 9.65
CA THR A 130 12.23 0.01 11.11
C THR A 130 10.92 0.08 11.90
N LEU A 131 9.83 0.51 11.26
CA LEU A 131 8.54 0.78 11.88
C LEU A 131 7.51 -0.32 11.63
N VAL A 132 7.67 -1.10 10.56
CA VAL A 132 6.73 -2.15 10.16
C VAL A 132 7.34 -3.54 10.24
N THR A 133 6.48 -4.56 10.26
CA THR A 133 6.89 -5.98 10.28
C THR A 133 6.17 -6.78 9.18
N VAL A 134 6.64 -7.99 8.92
CA VAL A 134 5.79 -9.01 8.25
C VAL A 134 4.46 -9.12 9.01
N GLY A 135 3.36 -9.22 8.27
CA GLY A 135 2.01 -9.15 8.84
C GLY A 135 1.38 -7.75 8.86
N THR A 136 2.13 -6.70 8.51
CA THR A 136 1.60 -5.33 8.47
C THR A 136 0.56 -5.22 7.35
N PRO A 137 -0.70 -4.83 7.67
CA PRO A 137 -1.72 -4.61 6.66
C PRO A 137 -1.38 -3.43 5.76
N VAL A 138 -1.64 -3.57 4.46
CA VAL A 138 -1.45 -2.55 3.44
C VAL A 138 -2.73 -2.38 2.63
N THR A 139 -3.35 -1.22 2.69
CA THR A 139 -4.52 -0.89 1.87
C THR A 139 -4.11 0.07 0.77
N ILE A 140 -4.34 -0.30 -0.48
CA ILE A 140 -4.08 0.53 -1.66
C ILE A 140 -5.42 1.00 -2.22
N ILE A 141 -5.61 2.32 -2.28
CA ILE A 141 -6.83 2.98 -2.75
C ILE A 141 -6.55 3.85 -3.98
N GLY A 142 -7.57 4.06 -4.79
CA GLY A 142 -7.55 4.91 -5.98
C GLY A 142 -8.16 4.21 -7.19
N THR A 143 -7.84 4.72 -8.39
CA THR A 143 -8.33 4.14 -9.64
C THR A 143 -7.63 2.80 -9.97
N PRO A 144 -8.39 1.71 -10.16
CA PRO A 144 -7.81 0.39 -10.45
C PRO A 144 -7.16 0.27 -11.83
N PHE A 145 -7.51 1.14 -12.79
CA PHE A 145 -7.15 0.99 -14.20
C PHE A 145 -6.02 1.91 -14.67
N GLY A 146 -5.12 2.25 -13.74
CA GLY A 146 -3.97 3.12 -14.01
C GLY A 146 -4.20 4.58 -13.66
N ALA A 147 -3.36 5.46 -14.21
CA ALA A 147 -3.29 6.86 -13.78
C ALA A 147 -4.61 7.63 -14.04
N PRO A 148 -5.02 8.53 -13.13
CA PRO A 148 -6.22 9.34 -13.31
C PRO A 148 -6.29 10.03 -14.68
N GLY A 149 -7.47 9.99 -15.31
CA GLY A 149 -7.71 10.60 -16.63
C GLY A 149 -7.35 9.74 -17.84
N THR A 150 -6.90 8.49 -17.63
CA THR A 150 -6.62 7.54 -18.71
C THR A 150 -7.75 6.50 -18.80
N PRO A 151 -8.30 6.22 -20.00
CA PRO A 151 -9.30 5.17 -20.15
C PRO A 151 -8.67 3.79 -19.89
N PRO A 152 -9.40 2.83 -19.29
CA PRO A 152 -8.90 1.47 -19.07
C PRO A 152 -8.53 0.73 -20.37
N SER A 153 -7.58 -0.20 -20.28
CA SER A 153 -7.19 -1.04 -21.42
C SER A 153 -8.31 -2.01 -21.78
N VAL A 154 -8.45 -2.35 -23.07
CA VAL A 154 -9.36 -3.42 -23.47
C VAL A 154 -8.80 -4.76 -23.00
N LEU A 155 -9.57 -5.49 -22.20
CA LEU A 155 -9.17 -6.80 -21.68
C LEU A 155 -9.81 -7.96 -22.46
N LYS A 156 -9.07 -9.06 -22.55
CA LYS A 156 -9.44 -10.27 -23.28
C LYS A 156 -8.86 -11.54 -22.65
N TYR A 157 -9.26 -12.69 -23.20
CA TYR A 157 -8.72 -13.99 -22.83
C TYR A 157 -7.18 -14.02 -22.78
N GLY A 158 -6.64 -14.54 -21.68
CA GLY A 158 -5.20 -14.67 -21.42
C GLY A 158 -4.56 -13.45 -20.75
N ASP A 159 -5.26 -12.32 -20.68
CA ASP A 159 -4.76 -11.17 -19.94
C ASP A 159 -4.68 -11.47 -18.44
N LYS A 160 -3.75 -10.80 -17.77
CA LYS A 160 -3.55 -10.91 -16.33
C LYS A 160 -3.16 -9.57 -15.75
N GLY A 161 -3.55 -9.31 -14.51
CA GLY A 161 -3.16 -8.11 -13.79
C GLY A 161 -4.27 -7.50 -12.94
N PRO A 162 -4.01 -6.32 -12.36
CA PRO A 162 -4.97 -5.63 -11.51
C PRO A 162 -6.29 -5.31 -12.22
N ASP A 163 -6.26 -4.88 -13.48
CA ASP A 163 -7.47 -4.56 -14.24
C ASP A 163 -8.39 -5.79 -14.38
N VAL A 164 -7.81 -6.96 -14.64
CA VAL A 164 -8.54 -8.23 -14.72
C VAL A 164 -9.13 -8.60 -13.36
N LEU A 165 -8.37 -8.42 -12.29
CA LEU A 165 -8.86 -8.67 -10.92
C LEU A 165 -10.07 -7.81 -10.60
N GLU A 166 -10.07 -6.55 -11.02
CA GLU A 166 -11.12 -5.57 -10.71
C GLU A 166 -12.40 -5.82 -11.50
N VAL A 167 -12.26 -6.24 -12.76
CA VAL A 167 -13.36 -6.80 -13.53
C VAL A 167 -13.91 -8.06 -12.84
N GLN A 168 -13.06 -8.99 -12.43
CA GLN A 168 -13.52 -10.21 -11.75
C GLN A 168 -14.21 -9.89 -10.41
N ARG A 169 -13.72 -8.94 -9.61
CA ARG A 169 -14.39 -8.48 -8.38
C ARG A 169 -15.78 -7.95 -8.68
N SER A 170 -15.93 -7.16 -9.74
CA SER A 170 -17.22 -6.59 -10.16
C SER A 170 -18.17 -7.66 -10.70
N LEU A 171 -17.70 -8.55 -11.57
CA LEU A 171 -18.49 -9.69 -12.07
C LEU A 171 -18.93 -10.63 -10.94
N LYS A 172 -18.08 -10.86 -9.94
CA LYS A 172 -18.43 -11.63 -8.74
C LYS A 172 -19.53 -10.96 -7.94
N ARG A 173 -19.41 -9.66 -7.67
CA ARG A 173 -20.44 -8.87 -6.96
C ARG A 173 -21.80 -8.93 -7.68
N LEU A 174 -21.77 -9.01 -9.00
CA LEU A 174 -22.95 -9.13 -9.85
C LEU A 174 -23.43 -10.58 -10.06
N GLY A 175 -22.78 -11.58 -9.45
CA GLY A 175 -23.20 -12.98 -9.50
C GLY A 175 -22.72 -13.79 -10.70
N TYR A 176 -21.90 -13.21 -11.58
CA TYR A 176 -21.36 -13.89 -12.78
C TYR A 176 -20.14 -14.77 -12.49
N LEU A 177 -19.49 -14.58 -11.33
CA LEU A 177 -18.35 -15.37 -10.87
C LEU A 177 -18.61 -15.96 -9.49
N GLN A 178 -18.25 -17.24 -9.31
CA GLN A 178 -18.53 -18.00 -8.08
C GLN A 178 -17.26 -18.27 -7.25
N TRP A 179 -16.07 -18.21 -7.86
CA TRP A 179 -14.79 -18.44 -7.17
C TRP A 179 -14.16 -17.12 -6.71
N THR A 180 -13.03 -17.21 -6.01
CA THR A 180 -12.25 -16.04 -5.59
C THR A 180 -11.51 -15.45 -6.79
N PRO A 181 -11.68 -14.14 -7.09
CA PRO A 181 -10.91 -13.46 -8.14
C PRO A 181 -9.40 -13.63 -7.94
N ASP A 182 -8.70 -13.92 -9.02
CA ASP A 182 -7.28 -14.29 -9.04
C ASP A 182 -6.43 -13.38 -9.94
N GLY A 183 -7.06 -12.45 -10.67
CA GLY A 183 -6.39 -11.54 -11.60
C GLY A 183 -5.94 -12.21 -12.89
N PHE A 184 -6.43 -13.42 -13.20
CA PHE A 184 -6.13 -14.13 -14.44
C PHE A 184 -7.39 -14.35 -15.28
N TRP A 185 -7.34 -13.93 -16.55
CA TRP A 185 -8.43 -14.19 -17.48
C TRP A 185 -8.27 -15.57 -18.13
N GLY A 186 -8.82 -16.59 -17.46
CA GLY A 186 -8.99 -17.93 -18.02
C GLY A 186 -10.42 -18.23 -18.48
N ASN A 187 -10.72 -19.52 -18.72
CA ASN A 187 -12.04 -20.00 -19.16
C ASN A 187 -13.20 -19.56 -18.26
N GLY A 188 -12.96 -19.43 -16.96
CA GLY A 188 -13.96 -18.97 -16.02
C GLY A 188 -14.36 -17.51 -16.27
N THR A 189 -13.37 -16.62 -16.34
CA THR A 189 -13.56 -15.19 -16.64
C THR A 189 -14.20 -15.01 -18.02
N GLU A 190 -13.74 -15.77 -19.02
CA GLU A 190 -14.30 -15.77 -20.38
C GLU A 190 -15.81 -16.03 -20.38
N ARG A 191 -16.25 -17.08 -19.68
CA ARG A 191 -17.68 -17.42 -19.56
C ARG A 191 -18.48 -16.34 -18.83
N ALA A 192 -17.91 -15.77 -17.78
CA ALA A 192 -18.57 -14.72 -17.00
C ALA A 192 -18.74 -13.43 -17.82
N VAL A 193 -17.70 -12.99 -18.53
CA VAL A 193 -17.76 -11.82 -19.42
C VAL A 193 -18.73 -12.07 -20.56
N LYS A 194 -18.69 -13.25 -21.19
CA LYS A 194 -19.64 -13.60 -22.24
C LYS A 194 -21.09 -13.51 -21.75
N LYS A 195 -21.40 -14.14 -20.61
CA LYS A 195 -22.75 -14.09 -20.03
C LYS A 195 -23.16 -12.66 -19.66
N PHE A 196 -22.26 -11.89 -19.06
CA PHE A 196 -22.52 -10.49 -18.71
C PHE A 196 -22.85 -9.65 -19.95
N ARG A 197 -22.10 -9.83 -21.03
CA ARG A 197 -22.36 -9.16 -22.32
C ARG A 197 -23.74 -9.56 -22.87
N GLU A 198 -24.05 -10.86 -22.91
CA GLU A 198 -25.33 -11.38 -23.39
C GLU A 198 -26.52 -10.83 -22.59
N ASP A 199 -26.45 -10.86 -21.25
CA ASP A 199 -27.51 -10.37 -20.36
C ASP A 199 -27.73 -8.85 -20.51
N ASN A 200 -26.72 -8.09 -20.98
CA ASN A 200 -26.81 -6.66 -21.26
C ASN A 200 -27.00 -6.34 -22.76
N GLY A 201 -27.31 -7.33 -23.59
CA GLY A 201 -27.57 -7.14 -25.02
C GLY A 201 -26.34 -6.76 -25.87
N LEU A 202 -25.13 -6.88 -25.31
CA LEU A 202 -23.88 -6.63 -26.02
C LEU A 202 -23.52 -7.83 -26.91
N LYS A 203 -23.32 -7.57 -28.21
CA LYS A 203 -22.93 -8.58 -29.20
C LYS A 203 -21.43 -8.46 -29.54
N GLY A 204 -20.90 -9.44 -30.28
CA GLY A 204 -19.53 -9.42 -30.78
C GLY A 204 -18.52 -10.13 -29.87
N SER A 205 -17.26 -9.69 -29.91
CA SER A 205 -16.13 -10.31 -29.21
C SER A 205 -16.32 -10.34 -27.69
N VAL A 206 -15.83 -11.40 -27.05
CA VAL A 206 -15.83 -11.54 -25.58
C VAL A 206 -14.64 -10.76 -25.02
N ILE A 207 -14.83 -9.46 -24.89
CA ILE A 207 -13.83 -8.52 -24.36
C ILE A 207 -14.48 -7.60 -23.32
N VAL A 208 -13.66 -7.01 -22.46
CA VAL A 208 -14.07 -5.88 -21.62
C VAL A 208 -13.57 -4.62 -22.32
N ASP A 209 -14.49 -3.93 -22.98
CA ASP A 209 -14.30 -2.65 -23.64
C ASP A 209 -14.97 -1.53 -22.80
N GLU A 210 -14.92 -0.29 -23.29
CA GLU A 210 -15.53 0.86 -22.61
C GLU A 210 -17.00 0.65 -22.24
N GLN A 211 -17.77 -0.07 -23.06
CA GLN A 211 -19.19 -0.34 -22.79
C GLN A 211 -19.33 -1.28 -21.59
N VAL A 212 -18.52 -2.34 -21.55
CA VAL A 212 -18.50 -3.27 -20.40
C VAL A 212 -18.02 -2.56 -19.14
N TYR A 213 -16.98 -1.73 -19.21
CA TYR A 213 -16.51 -0.94 -18.05
C TYR A 213 -17.61 -0.08 -17.45
N LYS A 214 -18.33 0.68 -18.28
CA LYS A 214 -19.47 1.51 -17.83
C LYS A 214 -20.56 0.68 -17.15
N LEU A 215 -20.91 -0.48 -17.71
CA LEU A 215 -21.92 -1.36 -17.12
C LEU A 215 -21.46 -2.02 -15.81
N LEU A 216 -20.15 -2.18 -15.62
CA LEU A 216 -19.57 -2.66 -14.36
C LEU A 216 -19.48 -1.56 -13.28
N GLY A 217 -19.76 -0.30 -13.64
CA GLY A 217 -19.80 0.85 -12.74
C GLY A 217 -18.49 1.62 -12.63
N PHE A 218 -17.67 1.60 -13.69
CA PHE A 218 -16.41 2.34 -13.78
C PHE A 218 -16.52 3.56 -14.70
#